data_AF-A0A9X3F7A1-F1
#
_entry.id   AF-A0A9X3F7A1-F1
#
_cell.length_a   1.000
_cell.length_b   1.000
_cell.length_c   1.000
_cell.angle_alpha   90.00
_cell.angle_beta   90.00
_cell.angle_gamma   90.00
#
_symmetry.space_group_name_H-M   'P 1'
#
loop_
_entity.id
_entity.type
_entity.pdbx_description
1 polymer ?
#
loop_
_entity_poly.entity_id
_entity_poly.type
_entity_poly.pdbx_seq_one_letter_code
_entity_poly.pdbx_strand_id
1 'polypeptide(L)' 'MKAASAGTGPSRWARQAATLLAQVRDDALRDDLRLRFDERAAICEIDGELSRTEAERIAFESLVQALERLRGRS' A
#
# COMPACT_ATOMS: atom_id res chain seq x y z
N MET A 1 -18.18 6.18 -22.82
CA MET A 1 -17.72 6.30 -21.43
C MET A 1 -18.51 5.29 -20.60
N LYS A 2 -17.87 4.24 -20.07
CA LYS A 2 -18.54 3.26 -19.21
C LYS A 2 -17.95 3.39 -17.82
N ALA A 3 -18.67 4.09 -16.93
CA ALA A 3 -18.44 4.04 -15.50
C ALA A 3 -18.81 2.62 -15.04
N ALA A 4 -17.81 1.77 -14.87
CA ALA A 4 -17.97 0.53 -14.12
C ALA A 4 -17.64 0.86 -12.67
N SER A 5 -18.68 0.86 -11.84
CA SER A 5 -18.66 1.18 -10.42
C SER A 5 -17.46 0.52 -9.73
N ALA A 6 -16.43 1.30 -9.43
CA ALA A 6 -15.40 0.90 -8.48
C ALA A 6 -16.13 0.59 -7.17
N GLY A 7 -16.07 -0.67 -6.72
CA GLY A 7 -16.66 -1.04 -5.45
C GLY A 7 -16.17 -0.08 -4.38
N THR A 8 -17.10 0.57 -3.67
CA THR A 8 -16.85 1.68 -2.73
C THR A 8 -16.03 1.27 -1.49
N GLY A 9 -15.43 0.08 -1.49
CA GLY A 9 -14.62 -0.45 -0.41
C GLY A 9 -13.14 -0.49 -0.75
N PRO A 10 -12.26 -0.60 0.28
CA PRO A 10 -10.83 -0.70 0.07
C PRO A 10 -10.50 -1.93 -0.80
N SER A 11 -9.53 -1.78 -1.71
CA SER A 11 -9.08 -2.90 -2.52
C SER A 11 -8.53 -4.04 -1.65
N ARG A 12 -8.33 -5.21 -2.24
CA ARG A 12 -7.67 -6.32 -1.53
C ARG A 12 -6.29 -5.92 -1.00
N TRP A 13 -5.56 -5.10 -1.75
CA TRP A 13 -4.19 -4.71 -1.41
C TRP A 13 -4.15 -3.71 -0.25
N ALA A 14 -5.06 -2.73 -0.25
CA ALA A 14 -5.22 -1.81 0.87
C ALA A 14 -5.58 -2.57 2.17
N ARG A 15 -6.47 -3.57 2.09
CA ARG A 15 -6.79 -4.44 3.23
C ARG A 15 -5.59 -5.26 3.72
N GLN A 16 -4.82 -5.85 2.80
CA GLN A 16 -3.63 -6.62 3.16
C GLN A 16 -2.53 -5.73 3.76
N ALA A 17 -2.32 -4.52 3.22
CA ALA A 17 -1.40 -3.53 3.77
C ALA A 17 -1.78 -3.17 5.21
N ALA A 18 -3.06 -2.88 5.48
CA ALA A 18 -3.54 -2.60 6.84
C ALA A 18 -3.25 -3.76 7.81
N THR A 19 -3.48 -5.00 7.40
CA THR A 19 -3.16 -6.19 8.21
C THR A 19 -1.66 -6.34 8.50
N LEU A 20 -0.79 -6.00 7.55
CA LEU A 20 0.67 -6.02 7.78
C LEU A 20 1.10 -4.91 8.73
N LEU A 21 0.59 -3.70 8.53
CA LEU A 21 0.90 -2.54 9.35
C LEU A 21 0.44 -2.73 10.81
N ALA A 22 -0.71 -3.38 11.03
CA ALA A 22 -1.19 -3.71 12.37
C ALA A 22 -0.23 -4.61 13.18
N GLN A 23 0.70 -5.31 12.52
CA GLN A 23 1.71 -6.14 13.19
C GLN A 23 2.98 -5.36 13.59
N VAL A 24 3.15 -4.14 13.08
CA VAL A 24 4.28 -3.27 13.43
C VAL A 24 3.99 -2.66 14.80
N ARG A 25 4.85 -2.93 15.79
CA ARG A 25 4.65 -2.47 17.18
C ARG A 25 4.97 -1.00 17.39
N ASP A 26 6.00 -0.50 16.72
CA ASP A 26 6.40 0.89 16.78
C ASP A 26 5.38 1.74 16.01
N ASP A 27 4.69 2.63 16.73
CA ASP A 27 3.61 3.45 16.17
C ASP A 27 4.11 4.46 15.14
N ALA A 28 5.28 5.07 15.38
CA ALA A 28 5.87 6.02 14.46
C ALA A 28 6.29 5.32 13.16
N LEU A 29 6.93 4.15 13.27
CA LEU A 29 7.28 3.33 12.12
C LEU A 29 6.03 2.85 11.37
N ARG A 30 4.95 2.49 12.08
CA ARG A 30 3.68 2.07 11.47
C ARG A 30 3.07 3.20 10.64
N ASP A 31 3.03 4.42 11.16
CA ASP A 31 2.51 5.59 10.46
C ASP A 31 3.38 5.96 9.25
N ASP A 32 4.69 5.90 9.40
CA ASP A 32 5.66 6.09 8.33
C ASP A 32 5.45 5.10 7.17
N LEU A 33 5.24 3.84 7.48
CA LEU A 33 5.00 2.79 6.48
C LEU A 33 3.64 2.94 5.81
N ARG A 34 2.61 3.38 6.57
CA ARG A 34 1.29 3.71 6.01
C ARG A 34 1.41 4.86 5.01
N LEU A 35 2.08 5.95 5.39
CA LEU A 35 2.28 7.10 4.51
C LEU A 35 3.02 6.71 3.22
N ARG A 36 4.08 5.90 3.33
CA ARG A 36 4.83 5.40 2.15
C ARG A 36 3.97 4.54 1.24
N PHE A 37 3.07 3.71 1.79
CA PHE A 37 2.14 2.94 0.98
C PHE A 37 1.17 3.87 0.21
N ASP A 38 0.56 4.83 0.90
CA ASP A 38 -0.40 5.77 0.31
C ASP A 38 0.26 6.65 -0.77
N GLU A 39 1.46 7.17 -0.50
CA GLU A 39 2.25 7.97 -1.44
C GLU A 39 2.64 7.14 -2.67
N ARG A 40 3.14 5.91 -2.47
CA ARG A 40 3.54 5.04 -3.59
C ARG A 40 2.34 4.67 -4.46
N ALA A 41 1.19 4.39 -3.86
CA ALA A 41 -0.05 4.13 -4.59
C ALA A 41 -0.49 5.37 -5.38
N ALA A 42 -0.44 6.56 -4.79
CA ALA A 42 -0.79 7.80 -5.48
C ALA A 42 0.15 8.10 -6.67
N ILE A 43 1.47 7.94 -6.50
CA ILE A 43 2.46 8.12 -7.58
C ILE A 43 2.18 7.13 -8.72
N CYS A 44 1.96 5.86 -8.42
CA CYS A 44 1.70 4.84 -9.44
C CYS A 44 0.36 5.06 -10.17
N GLU A 45 -0.66 5.58 -9.48
CA GLU A 45 -1.96 5.90 -10.07
C GLU A 45 -1.88 7.14 -10.98
N ILE A 46 -1.21 8.21 -10.53
CA ILE A 46 -1.15 9.49 -11.23
C ILE A 46 -0.07 9.47 -12.33
N ASP A 47 1.18 9.23 -11.96
CA ASP A 47 2.32 9.32 -12.88
C ASP A 47 2.46 8.06 -13.74
N GLY A 48 2.03 6.92 -13.21
CA GLY A 48 2.04 5.64 -13.92
C GLY A 48 0.78 5.37 -14.74
N GLU A 49 -0.23 6.25 -14.66
CA GLU A 49 -1.56 6.09 -15.27
C GLU A 49 -2.20 4.71 -14.99
N LEU A 50 -1.87 4.10 -13.84
CA LEU A 50 -2.37 2.79 -13.47
C LEU A 50 -3.76 2.89 -12.82
N SER A 51 -4.54 1.81 -12.92
CA SER A 51 -5.73 1.72 -12.08
C SER A 51 -5.35 1.73 -10.60
N ARG A 52 -6.22 2.28 -9.75
CA ARG A 52 -6.03 2.28 -8.29
C ARG A 52 -5.62 0.91 -7.73
N THR A 53 -6.23 -0.16 -8.25
CA THR A 53 -5.94 -1.53 -7.80
C THR A 53 -4.53 -1.99 -8.20
N GLU A 54 -4.04 -1.62 -9.38
CA GLU A 54 -2.68 -1.95 -9.82
C GLU A 54 -1.64 -1.11 -9.10
N ALA A 55 -1.93 0.18 -8.87
CA ALA A 55 -1.07 1.06 -8.11
C ALA A 55 -0.91 0.57 -6.65
N GLU A 56 -2.00 0.20 -5.99
CA GLU A 56 -1.98 -0.36 -4.64
C GLU A 56 -1.29 -1.73 -4.58
N ARG A 57 -1.32 -2.55 -5.64
CA ARG A 57 -0.52 -3.77 -5.73
C ARG A 57 0.97 -3.46 -5.62
N ILE A 58 1.45 -2.49 -6.42
CA ILE A 58 2.86 -2.10 -6.46
C ILE A 58 3.28 -1.49 -5.12
N ALA A 59 2.42 -0.66 -4.52
CA ALA A 59 2.66 -0.10 -3.19
C ALA A 59 2.73 -1.21 -2.12
N PHE A 60 1.86 -2.22 -2.20
CA PHE A 60 1.87 -3.37 -1.29
C PHE A 60 3.16 -4.19 -1.43
N GLU A 61 3.60 -4.49 -2.66
CA GLU A 61 4.86 -5.19 -2.91
C GLU A 61 6.07 -4.42 -2.35
N SER A 62 6.05 -3.09 -2.50
CA SER A 62 7.08 -2.21 -1.94
C SER A 62 7.07 -2.23 -0.40
N LEU A 63 5.88 -2.24 0.22
CA LEU A 63 5.70 -2.33 1.67
C LEU A 63 6.22 -3.68 2.21
N VAL A 64 5.93 -4.80 1.54
CA VAL A 64 6.44 -6.13 1.92
C VAL A 64 7.97 -6.13 1.93
N GLN A 65 8.61 -5.63 0.87
CA GLN A 65 10.07 -5.55 0.80
C GLN A 65 10.67 -4.67 1.89
N ALA A 66 10.02 -3.54 2.23
CA ALA A 66 10.47 -2.68 3.31
C ALA A 66 10.43 -3.40 4.67
N LEU A 67 9.34 -4.12 4.94
CA LEU A 67 9.19 -4.91 6.17
C LEU A 67 10.19 -6.06 6.26
N GLU A 68 10.45 -6.75 5.16
CA GLU A 68 11.47 -7.81 5.09
C GLU A 68 12.87 -7.26 5.40
N ARG A 69 13.24 -6.11 4.84
CA ARG A 69 14.53 -5.45 5.13
C ARG A 69 14.65 -5.04 6.59
N LEU A 70 13.56 -4.60 7.22
CA LEU A 70 13.55 -4.26 8.64
C LEU A 70 13.74 -5.51 9.52
N ARG A 71 13.11 -6.63 9.15
CA ARG A 71 13.24 -7.92 9.84
C ARG A 71 14.61 -8.58 9.66
N GLY A 72 15.30 -8.33 8.54
CA GLY A 72 16.65 -8.84 8.29
C GLY A 72 17.77 -8.02 8.93
N ARG A 73 17.46 -6.87 9.53
CA ARG A 73 18.43 -5.96 10.19
C ARG A 73 18.45 -6.10 11.72
N SER A 74 17.67 -7.02 12.27
CA SER A 74 17.65 -7.36 13.70
C SER A 74 18.71 -8.37 14.08
#